data_AF-A0A172UR61-F1
#
_entry.id   AF-A0A172UR61-F1
#
_cell.length_a   1.000
_cell.length_b   1.000
_cell.length_c   1.000
_cell.angle_alpha   90.00
_cell.angle_beta   90.00
_cell.angle_gamma   90.00
#
_symmetry.space_group_name_H-M   'P 1'
#
loop_
_entity.id
_entity.type
_entity.pdbx_description
1 polymer ?
#
loop_
_entity_poly.entity_id
_entity_poly.type
_entity_poly.pdbx_seq_one_letter_code
_entity_poly.pdbx_strand_id
1 'polypeptide(L)'
;MAALGVLLAYFRTSYLKIGGRIYSYAIARTRPDPPQDGSPAPPVVPPPDAYRGQVTATAHWCLLTVFSVVTGTSALMFGMGPETLGAGTLTVAMLAITGYIDSYDGFPIARRRWVQLALIVISSIPVFLLPPIAYLVGYYLDGPRRRS
;
A
#
# COMPACT_ATOMS: atom_id res chain seq x y z
N MET A 1 0.98 19.81 3.90
CA MET A 1 2.05 19.97 2.89
C MET A 1 3.21 19.00 3.07
N ALA A 2 3.72 18.76 4.29
CA ALA A 2 4.83 17.82 4.52
C ALA A 2 4.51 16.37 4.12
N ALA A 3 3.32 15.84 4.44
CA ALA A 3 2.94 14.47 4.09
C ALA A 3 2.82 14.23 2.58
N LEU A 4 2.26 15.20 1.83
CA LEU A 4 2.20 15.15 0.37
C LEU A 4 3.60 15.27 -0.25
N GLY A 5 4.47 16.10 0.32
CA GLY A 5 5.88 16.22 -0.09
C GLY A 5 6.67 14.94 0.17
N VAL A 6 6.45 14.27 1.31
CA VAL A 6 7.03 12.95 1.61
C VAL A 6 6.48 11.88 0.68
N LEU A 7 5.19 11.90 0.37
CA LEU A 7 4.55 10.96 -0.56
C LEU A 7 5.10 11.13 -1.99
N LEU A 8 5.16 12.37 -2.48
CA LEU A 8 5.74 12.69 -3.78
C LEU A 8 7.23 12.36 -3.83
N ALA A 9 7.99 12.64 -2.77
CA ALA A 9 9.40 12.27 -2.68
C ALA A 9 9.60 10.75 -2.69
N TYR A 10 8.74 10.00 -2.00
CA TYR A 10 8.73 8.55 -1.96
C TYR A 10 8.42 7.93 -3.34
N PHE A 11 7.50 8.52 -4.09
CA PHE A 11 7.13 8.04 -5.42
C PHE A 11 8.03 8.51 -6.57
N ARG A 12 8.53 9.75 -6.52
CA ARG A 12 9.25 10.35 -7.65
C ARG A 12 10.76 10.22 -7.59
N THR A 13 11.42 10.12 -6.42
CA THR A 13 12.87 10.38 -6.41
C THR A 13 13.72 9.65 -5.38
N SER A 14 13.23 9.26 -4.20
CA SER A 14 14.17 8.99 -3.09
C SER A 14 14.33 7.50 -2.74
N TYR A 15 15.48 6.96 -3.14
CA TYR A 15 16.14 5.88 -2.39
C TYR A 15 16.40 6.37 -0.96
N LEU A 16 15.77 5.77 0.05
CA LEU A 16 16.04 6.11 1.45
C LEU A 16 17.23 5.27 1.91
N LYS A 17 18.41 5.88 2.06
CA LYS A 17 19.61 5.18 2.58
C LYS A 17 19.62 5.29 4.10
N ILE A 18 19.36 4.18 4.80
CA ILE A 18 19.49 4.08 6.26
C ILE A 18 20.51 2.99 6.57
N GLY A 19 21.59 3.33 7.28
CA GLY A 19 22.58 2.36 7.77
C GLY A 19 23.21 1.48 6.67
N GLY A 20 23.62 2.06 5.53
CA GLY A 20 24.25 1.32 4.43
C GLY A 20 23.29 0.49 3.56
N ARG A 21 21.97 0.63 3.74
CA ARG A 21 20.95 -0.03 2.90
C ARG A 21 20.06 0.97 2.20
N ILE A 22 19.86 0.77 0.90
CA ILE A 22 18.95 1.56 0.08
C ILE A 22 17.55 0.94 0.13
N TYR A 23 16.59 1.65 0.72
CA TYR A 23 15.18 1.29 0.75
C TYR A 23 14.44 2.00 -0.39
N SER A 24 13.62 1.26 -1.14
CA SER A 24 12.78 1.82 -2.20
C SER A 24 11.43 1.10 -2.28
N TYR A 25 10.42 1.75 -2.88
CA TYR A 25 9.08 1.18 -3.04
C TYR A 25 9.06 -0.07 -3.93
N ALA A 26 9.87 -0.08 -4.99
CA ALA A 26 10.02 -1.23 -5.88
C ALA A 26 11.14 -2.16 -5.38
N ILE A 27 10.88 -3.46 -5.28
CA ILE A 27 11.84 -4.48 -4.84
C ILE A 27 13.09 -4.45 -5.73
N ALA A 28 12.92 -4.26 -7.05
CA ALA A 28 14.02 -4.16 -8.01
C ALA A 28 15.02 -3.01 -7.74
N ARG A 29 14.62 -2.02 -6.95
CA ARG A 29 15.42 -0.83 -6.63
C ARG A 29 16.02 -0.86 -5.21
N THR A 30 15.68 -1.89 -4.42
CA THR A 30 16.22 -2.08 -3.06
C THR A 30 17.48 -2.93 -3.17
N ARG A 31 18.66 -2.29 -3.18
CA ARG A 31 19.95 -2.98 -3.34
C ARG A 31 20.80 -2.82 -2.08
N PRO A 32 21.47 -3.89 -1.58
CA PRO A 32 22.60 -3.72 -0.66
C PRO A 32 23.67 -2.84 -1.31
N ASP A 33 24.38 -2.02 -0.53
CA ASP A 33 25.59 -1.37 -1.03
C ASP A 33 26.53 -2.43 -1.65
N PRO A 34 27.23 -2.13 -2.75
CA PRO A 34 28.20 -3.04 -3.33
C PRO A 34 29.21 -3.48 -2.25
N PRO A 35 29.57 -4.77 -2.16
CA PRO A 35 30.68 -5.21 -1.31
C PRO A 35 31.94 -4.39 -1.63
N GLN A 36 32.68 -3.95 -0.61
CA GLN A 36 33.94 -3.20 -0.79
C GLN A 36 34.96 -3.96 -1.67
N ASP A 37 34.83 -5.29 -1.72
CA ASP A 37 35.71 -6.19 -2.46
C ASP A 37 35.34 -6.35 -3.96
N GLY A 38 34.40 -5.55 -4.49
CA GLY A 38 34.03 -5.57 -5.91
C GLY A 38 33.23 -6.81 -6.36
N SER A 39 32.84 -7.67 -5.42
CA SER A 39 32.03 -8.86 -5.71
C SER A 39 30.60 -8.49 -6.16
N PRO A 40 29.98 -9.25 -7.08
CA PRO A 40 28.60 -9.01 -7.48
C PRO A 40 27.66 -9.04 -6.28
N ALA A 41 26.85 -7.99 -6.10
CA ALA A 41 25.83 -7.97 -5.06
C ALA A 41 24.84 -9.15 -5.24
N PRO A 42 24.45 -9.85 -4.17
CA PRO A 42 23.52 -10.97 -4.25
C PRO A 42 22.20 -10.56 -4.94
N PRO A 43 21.59 -11.43 -5.76
CA PRO A 43 20.28 -11.16 -6.36
C PRO A 43 19.21 -10.96 -5.27
N VAL A 44 18.41 -9.92 -5.43
CA VAL A 44 17.31 -9.60 -4.50
C VAL A 44 16.17 -10.56 -4.77
N VAL A 45 15.93 -11.49 -3.84
CA VAL A 45 14.79 -12.40 -3.90
C VAL A 45 13.56 -11.68 -3.33
N PRO A 46 12.48 -11.48 -4.12
CA PRO A 46 11.26 -10.87 -3.62
C PRO A 46 10.64 -11.70 -2.49
N PRO A 47 10.12 -11.06 -1.43
CA PRO A 47 9.34 -11.76 -0.41
C PRO A 47 8.15 -12.53 -1.03
N PRO A 48 7.77 -13.70 -0.50
CA PRO A 48 6.66 -14.49 -1.03
C PRO A 48 5.31 -13.76 -1.03
N ASP A 49 5.14 -12.77 -0.15
CA ASP A 49 3.94 -11.95 -0.01
C ASP A 49 4.01 -10.65 -0.85
N ALA A 50 4.99 -10.50 -1.73
CA ALA A 50 5.11 -9.34 -2.61
C ALA A 50 3.99 -9.32 -3.66
N TYR A 51 3.49 -8.12 -3.98
CA TYR A 51 2.59 -7.92 -5.10
C TYR A 51 3.36 -8.10 -6.42
N ARG A 52 3.15 -9.25 -7.08
CA ARG A 52 3.78 -9.65 -8.36
C ARG A 52 5.31 -9.55 -8.36
N GLY A 53 5.94 -9.71 -7.19
CA GLY A 53 7.39 -9.55 -7.02
C GLY A 53 7.92 -8.13 -7.23
N GLN A 54 7.03 -7.13 -7.39
CA GLN A 54 7.39 -5.74 -7.67
C GLN A 54 7.42 -4.89 -6.40
N VAL A 55 6.43 -5.05 -5.51
CA VAL A 55 6.26 -4.22 -4.31
C VAL A 55 6.03 -5.13 -3.11
N THR A 56 6.73 -4.88 -2.00
CA THR A 56 6.50 -5.66 -0.77
C THR A 56 5.09 -5.41 -0.23
N ALA A 57 4.49 -6.41 0.43
CA ALA A 57 3.17 -6.22 1.04
C ALA A 57 3.15 -5.01 1.98
N THR A 58 4.18 -4.87 2.82
CA THR A 58 4.30 -3.77 3.77
C THR A 58 4.31 -2.41 3.07
N ALA A 59 5.09 -2.23 2.00
CA ALA A 59 5.15 -0.96 1.29
C ALA A 59 3.80 -0.62 0.64
N HIS A 60 3.13 -1.60 0.02
CA HIS A 60 1.81 -1.42 -0.58
C HIS A 60 0.75 -1.05 0.47
N TRP A 61 0.71 -1.75 1.59
CA TRP A 61 -0.25 -1.49 2.67
C TRP A 61 0.01 -0.16 3.38
N CYS A 62 1.26 0.24 3.56
CA CYS A 62 1.60 1.59 4.04
C CYS A 62 1.10 2.66 3.08
N LEU A 63 1.26 2.44 1.77
CA LEU A 63 0.78 3.38 0.77
C LEU A 63 -0.75 3.56 0.82
N LEU A 64 -1.50 2.45 0.83
CA LEU A 64 -2.96 2.48 0.96
C LEU A 64 -3.41 3.20 2.24
N THR A 65 -2.66 3.03 3.33
CA THR A 65 -2.90 3.74 4.58
C THR A 65 -2.77 5.25 4.41
N VAL A 66 -1.73 5.73 3.71
CA VAL A 66 -1.57 7.17 3.48
C VAL A 66 -2.69 7.73 2.63
N PHE A 67 -3.10 7.04 1.56
CA PHE A 67 -4.25 7.46 0.76
C PHE A 67 -5.54 7.54 1.60
N SER A 68 -5.80 6.54 2.44
CA SER A 68 -6.95 6.54 3.35
C SER A 68 -6.91 7.71 4.34
N VAL A 69 -5.74 8.00 4.93
CA VAL A 69 -5.56 9.15 5.83
C VAL A 69 -5.78 10.47 5.10
N VAL A 70 -5.27 10.63 3.89
CA VAL A 70 -5.48 11.83 3.07
C VAL A 70 -6.96 12.00 2.75
N THR A 71 -7.65 10.94 2.30
CA THR A 71 -9.09 10.96 2.03
C THR A 71 -9.90 11.34 3.27
N GLY A 72 -9.63 10.71 4.42
CA GLY A 72 -10.31 11.00 5.68
C GLY A 72 -10.08 12.44 6.15
N THR A 73 -8.84 12.93 6.04
CA THR A 73 -8.50 14.31 6.41
C THR A 73 -9.17 15.31 5.48
N SER A 74 -9.19 15.06 4.17
CA SER A 74 -9.90 15.91 3.20
C SER A 74 -11.39 15.99 3.50
N ALA A 75 -12.03 14.87 3.86
CA ALA A 75 -13.43 14.86 4.25
C ALA A 75 -13.70 15.70 5.51
N LEU A 76 -12.79 15.69 6.49
CA LEU A 76 -12.90 16.52 7.69
C LEU A 76 -12.68 18.02 7.41
N MET A 77 -11.78 18.37 6.50
CA MET A 77 -11.42 19.76 6.21
C MET A 77 -12.34 20.43 5.18
N PHE A 78 -12.75 19.68 4.16
CA PHE A 78 -13.43 20.20 2.97
C PHE A 78 -14.83 19.59 2.79
N GLY A 79 -15.27 18.74 3.73
CA GLY A 79 -16.51 17.98 3.57
C GLY A 79 -16.43 17.04 2.36
N MET A 80 -17.58 16.76 1.75
CA MET A 80 -17.67 15.96 0.52
C MET A 80 -17.46 16.79 -0.76
N GLY A 81 -16.52 17.74 -0.72
CA GLY A 81 -16.12 18.55 -1.86
C GLY A 81 -15.35 17.76 -2.93
N PRO A 82 -15.05 18.38 -4.09
CA PRO A 82 -14.37 17.73 -5.21
C PRO A 82 -13.03 17.07 -4.85
N GLU A 83 -12.27 17.66 -3.93
CA GLU A 83 -10.99 17.15 -3.45
C GLU A 83 -11.16 15.82 -2.72
N THR A 84 -12.16 15.75 -1.84
CA THR A 84 -12.54 14.55 -1.09
C THR A 84 -13.08 13.49 -2.03
N LEU A 85 -13.94 13.86 -2.98
CA LEU A 85 -14.49 12.93 -3.97
C LEU A 85 -13.38 12.33 -4.86
N GLY A 86 -12.44 13.15 -5.33
CA GLY A 86 -11.30 12.69 -6.13
C GLY A 86 -10.39 11.74 -5.36
N ALA A 87 -9.92 12.16 -4.17
CA ALA A 87 -9.06 11.33 -3.33
C ALA A 87 -9.79 10.06 -2.86
N GLY A 88 -11.07 10.18 -2.50
CA GLY A 88 -11.91 9.08 -2.02
C GLY A 88 -12.15 8.03 -3.11
N THR A 89 -12.50 8.46 -4.32
CA THR A 89 -12.74 7.55 -5.45
C THR A 89 -11.48 6.75 -5.78
N LEU A 90 -10.33 7.40 -5.84
CA LEU A 90 -9.05 6.73 -6.07
C LEU A 90 -8.76 5.70 -4.97
N THR A 91 -8.90 6.08 -3.70
CA THR A 91 -8.62 5.20 -2.56
C THR A 91 -9.57 3.99 -2.54
N VAL A 92 -10.86 4.21 -2.77
CA VAL A 92 -11.88 3.16 -2.89
C VAL A 92 -11.53 2.18 -4.00
N ALA A 93 -11.19 2.69 -5.20
CA ALA A 93 -10.81 1.84 -6.33
C ALA A 93 -9.54 1.02 -6.04
N MET A 94 -8.51 1.64 -5.46
CA MET A 94 -7.28 0.94 -5.10
C MET A 94 -7.51 -0.18 -4.08
N LEU A 95 -8.34 0.07 -3.07
CA LEU A 95 -8.66 -0.93 -2.06
C LEU A 95 -9.53 -2.05 -2.61
N ALA A 96 -10.52 -1.76 -3.46
CA ALA A 96 -11.30 -2.79 -4.15
C ALA A 96 -10.41 -3.72 -4.99
N ILE A 97 -9.53 -3.14 -5.82
CA ILE A 97 -8.58 -3.90 -6.63
C ILE A 97 -7.64 -4.72 -5.74
N THR A 98 -7.15 -4.14 -4.64
CA THR A 98 -6.25 -4.85 -3.72
C THR A 98 -6.94 -6.03 -3.05
N GLY A 99 -8.19 -5.86 -2.59
CA GLY A 99 -8.98 -6.95 -2.03
C GLY A 99 -9.15 -8.09 -3.01
N TYR A 100 -9.50 -7.77 -4.26
CA TYR A 100 -9.60 -8.76 -5.32
C TYR A 100 -8.28 -9.50 -5.56
N ILE A 101 -7.16 -8.78 -5.66
CA ILE A 101 -5.84 -9.38 -5.86
C ILE A 101 -5.45 -10.29 -4.69
N ASP A 102 -5.63 -9.85 -3.44
CA ASP A 102 -5.32 -10.64 -2.26
C ASP A 102 -6.09 -11.96 -2.24
N SER A 103 -7.38 -11.92 -2.59
CA SER A 103 -8.23 -13.11 -2.69
C SER A 103 -7.81 -14.02 -3.85
N TYR A 104 -7.59 -13.44 -5.03
CA TYR A 104 -7.18 -14.15 -6.24
C TYR A 104 -5.84 -14.89 -6.06
N ASP A 105 -4.88 -14.24 -5.40
CA ASP A 105 -3.57 -14.79 -5.08
C ASP A 105 -3.63 -15.79 -3.89
N GLY A 106 -4.78 -15.95 -3.23
CA GLY A 106 -4.98 -16.88 -2.10
C GLY A 106 -4.37 -16.41 -0.78
N PHE A 107 -4.12 -15.12 -0.63
CA PHE A 107 -3.63 -14.54 0.63
C PHE A 107 -4.79 -14.28 1.60
N PRO A 108 -4.53 -14.34 2.93
CA PRO A 108 -5.51 -13.93 3.91
C PRO A 108 -5.79 -12.43 3.82
N ILE A 109 -6.89 -12.00 4.44
CA ILE A 109 -7.26 -10.59 4.60
C ILE A 109 -6.03 -9.76 5.00
N ALA A 110 -5.85 -8.69 4.25
CA ALA A 110 -4.77 -7.72 4.30
C ALA A 110 -3.35 -8.29 4.25
N ARG A 111 -3.15 -9.51 3.74
CA ARG A 111 -1.89 -10.27 3.91
C ARG A 111 -1.39 -10.24 5.36
N ARG A 112 -2.31 -10.18 6.34
CA ARG A 112 -2.06 -10.02 7.80
C ARG A 112 -1.44 -8.67 8.23
N ARG A 113 -1.55 -7.61 7.43
CA ARG A 113 -1.10 -6.25 7.76
C ARG A 113 -2.16 -5.50 8.58
N TRP A 114 -2.46 -6.04 9.77
CA TRP A 114 -3.56 -5.60 10.64
C TRP A 114 -3.44 -4.16 11.13
N VAL A 115 -2.22 -3.69 11.39
CA VAL A 115 -2.00 -2.31 11.84
C VAL A 115 -2.40 -1.32 10.74
N GLN A 116 -1.94 -1.54 9.51
CA GLN A 116 -2.31 -0.73 8.35
C GLN A 116 -3.81 -0.79 8.07
N LEU A 117 -4.40 -1.99 8.12
CA LEU A 117 -5.84 -2.17 7.96
C LEU A 117 -6.64 -1.39 9.02
N ALA A 118 -6.23 -1.44 10.29
CA ALA A 118 -6.89 -0.70 11.36
C ALA A 118 -6.81 0.83 11.13
N LEU A 119 -5.65 1.33 10.70
CA LEU A 119 -5.49 2.75 10.36
C LEU A 119 -6.37 3.16 9.17
N ILE A 120 -6.49 2.31 8.15
CA ILE A 120 -7.40 2.52 7.02
C ILE A 120 -8.86 2.59 7.51
N VAL A 121 -9.28 1.66 8.37
CA VAL A 121 -10.64 1.65 8.92
C VAL A 121 -10.93 2.93 9.71
N ILE A 122 -10.06 3.31 10.64
CA ILE A 122 -10.25 4.50 11.48
C ILE A 122 -10.28 5.77 10.62
N SER A 123 -9.31 5.92 9.70
CA SER A 123 -9.25 7.09 8.82
C SER A 123 -10.41 7.18 7.83
N SER A 124 -11.10 6.07 7.57
CA SER A 124 -12.24 6.03 6.65
C SER A 124 -13.58 6.41 7.30
N ILE A 125 -13.64 6.63 8.62
CA ILE A 125 -14.89 7.01 9.33
C ILE A 125 -15.55 8.26 8.69
N PRO A 126 -14.82 9.35 8.38
CA PRO A 126 -15.42 10.55 7.78
C PRO A 126 -15.99 10.35 6.36
N VAL A 127 -15.58 9.26 5.68
CA VAL A 127 -16.06 8.88 4.34
C VAL A 127 -16.89 7.60 4.38
N PHE A 128 -17.64 7.41 5.46
CA PHE A 128 -18.62 6.33 5.63
C PHE A 128 -18.03 4.92 5.49
N LEU A 129 -16.75 4.75 5.84
CA LEU A 129 -16.03 3.47 5.73
C LEU A 129 -16.00 2.90 4.30
N LEU A 130 -16.26 3.71 3.27
CA LEU A 130 -16.28 3.23 1.88
C LEU A 130 -14.99 2.51 1.46
N PRO A 131 -13.77 3.01 1.77
CA PRO A 131 -12.55 2.33 1.37
C PRO A 131 -12.38 0.90 1.93
N PRO A 132 -12.48 0.61 3.25
CA PRO A 132 -12.38 -0.75 3.75
C PRO A 132 -13.57 -1.63 3.33
N ILE A 133 -14.77 -1.07 3.16
CA ILE A 133 -15.90 -1.82 2.58
C ILE A 133 -15.57 -2.27 1.17
N ALA A 134 -15.03 -1.38 0.34
CA ALA A 134 -14.62 -1.70 -1.03
C ALA A 134 -13.53 -2.78 -1.07
N TYR A 135 -12.56 -2.73 -0.15
CA TYR A 135 -11.59 -3.82 0.02
C TYR A 135 -12.28 -5.16 0.29
N LEU A 136 -13.21 -5.22 1.25
CA LEU A 136 -13.90 -6.46 1.60
C LEU A 136 -14.76 -6.96 0.43
N VAL A 137 -15.48 -6.07 -0.25
CA VAL A 137 -16.23 -6.42 -1.47
C VAL A 137 -15.29 -7.04 -2.49
N GLY A 138 -14.18 -6.37 -2.81
CA GLY A 138 -13.15 -6.89 -3.70
C GLY A 138 -12.64 -8.27 -3.30
N TYR A 139 -12.35 -8.45 -2.01
CA TYR A 139 -11.84 -9.70 -1.44
C TYR A 139 -12.84 -10.85 -1.53
N TYR A 140 -14.13 -10.57 -1.40
CA TYR A 140 -15.18 -11.59 -1.42
C TYR A 140 -15.82 -11.79 -2.80
N LEU A 141 -15.51 -10.98 -3.82
CA LEU A 141 -16.08 -11.10 -5.17
C LEU A 141 -15.75 -12.42 -5.88
N ASP A 142 -14.53 -12.94 -5.77
CA ASP A 142 -14.15 -14.26 -6.34
C ASP A 142 -14.53 -15.43 -5.41
N GLY A 143 -15.06 -15.12 -4.21
CA GLY A 143 -15.19 -16.06 -3.09
C GLY A 143 -13.83 -16.56 -2.61
N PRO A 144 -13.63 -16.85 -1.32
CA PRO A 144 -12.45 -17.61 -0.94
C PRO A 144 -12.57 -18.95 -1.67
N ARG A 145 -11.71 -19.20 -2.68
CA ARG A 145 -11.45 -20.57 -3.15
C ARG A 145 -10.92 -21.31 -1.94
N ARG A 146 -11.85 -21.86 -1.15
CA ARG A 146 -11.59 -22.84 -0.11
C ARG A 146 -10.99 -24.01 -0.85
N ARG A 147 -9.65 -23.99 -1.00
CA ARG A 147 -8.90 -25.16 -1.41
C ARG A 147 -9.16 -26.20 -0.31
N SER A 148 -10.04 -27.13 -0.66
CA SER A 148 -10.16 -28.42 0.01
C SER A 148 -8.91 -29.23 -0.26
#